data_AF-X1CQI2-F1
#
_entry.id   AF-X1CQI2-F1
#
_cell.length_a   1.000
_cell.length_b   1.000
_cell.length_c   1.000
_cell.angle_alpha   90.00
_cell.angle_beta   90.00
_cell.angle_gamma   90.00
#
_symmetry.space_group_name_H-M   'P 1'
#
loop_
_entity.id
_entity.type
_entity.pdbx_description
1 polymer ?
#
loop_
_entity_poly.entity_id
_entity_poly.type
_entity_poly.pdbx_seq_one_letter_code
_entity_poly.pdbx_strand_id
1 'polypeptide(L)'
;GQMGFHQRTEYHKRIMQIGENEEEINPKGGIIKYGKISGDYLLVLGSIPGTKKRLIRMRKTIRPQKSFEIKSPEITYISRESQQRK
;
A
#
# COMPACT_ATOMS: atom_id res chain seq x y z
N GLY A 1 1.09 -30.42 8.70
CA GLY A 1 1.44 -29.95 7.34
C GLY A 1 1.94 -28.52 7.40
N GLN A 2 2.44 -27.98 6.29
CA GLN A 2 3.00 -26.62 6.22
C GLN A 2 1.89 -25.55 6.12
N MET A 3 2.05 -24.43 6.84
CA MET A 3 1.17 -23.26 6.78
C MET A 3 2.00 -22.00 6.48
N GLY A 4 1.66 -21.29 5.40
CA GLY A 4 2.24 -19.99 5.05
C GLY A 4 3.22 -20.04 3.89
N PHE A 5 3.77 -18.87 3.52
CA PHE A 5 4.67 -18.68 2.38
C PHE A 5 4.11 -19.07 1.00
N HIS A 6 2.80 -19.32 0.89
CA HIS A 6 2.14 -19.58 -0.39
C HIS A 6 2.06 -18.33 -1.25
N GLN A 7 2.15 -18.51 -2.57
CA GLN A 7 1.88 -17.44 -3.53
C GLN A 7 0.38 -17.12 -3.53
N ARG A 8 0.04 -15.84 -3.39
CA ARG A 8 -1.34 -15.35 -3.47
C ARG A 8 -1.44 -14.26 -4.52
N THR A 9 -2.54 -14.28 -5.27
CA THR A 9 -2.90 -13.22 -6.22
C THR A 9 -4.20 -12.59 -5.74
N GLU A 10 -4.14 -11.33 -5.33
CA GLU A 10 -5.32 -10.55 -4.99
C GLU A 10 -5.71 -9.64 -6.14
N TYR A 11 -7.01 -9.49 -6.39
CA TYR A 11 -7.57 -8.71 -7.49
C TYR A 11 -8.24 -7.44 -6.97
N HIS A 12 -8.47 -6.47 -7.87
CA HIS A 12 -9.29 -5.29 -7.63
C HIS A 12 -8.88 -4.43 -6.42
N LYS A 13 -7.57 -4.35 -6.16
CA LYS A 13 -7.02 -3.42 -5.17
C LYS A 13 -6.99 -2.01 -5.76
N ARG A 14 -7.71 -1.09 -5.12
CA ARG A 14 -7.77 0.32 -5.55
C ARG A 14 -6.50 1.05 -5.15
N ILE A 15 -5.94 1.80 -6.09
CA ILE A 15 -4.87 2.76 -5.84
C ILE A 15 -5.50 4.05 -5.33
N MET A 16 -5.00 4.55 -4.20
CA MET A 16 -5.45 5.78 -3.57
C MET A 16 -4.58 6.96 -4.00
N GLN A 17 -3.26 6.81 -3.96
CA GLN A 17 -2.29 7.84 -4.31
C GLN A 17 -1.05 7.20 -4.93
N ILE A 18 -0.45 7.90 -5.88
CA ILE A 18 0.93 7.72 -6.32
C ILE A 18 1.66 9.00 -5.91
N GLY A 19 2.80 8.89 -5.26
CA GLY A 19 3.55 10.05 -4.82
C GLY A 19 5.04 9.79 -4.84
N GLU A 20 5.80 10.88 -4.89
CA GLU A 20 7.27 10.90 -4.95
C GLU A 20 7.85 11.56 -3.68
N ASN A 21 7.02 12.26 -2.90
CA ASN A 21 7.43 13.07 -1.74
C ASN A 21 7.50 12.24 -0.44
N GLU A 22 8.70 12.10 0.13
CA GLU A 22 8.91 11.37 1.38
C GLU A 22 8.15 11.95 2.58
N GLU A 23 8.02 13.27 2.63
CA GLU A 23 7.39 13.99 3.75
C GLU A 23 5.90 13.73 3.84
N GLU A 24 5.26 13.32 2.74
CA GLU A 24 3.82 13.15 2.69
C GLU A 24 3.34 11.89 3.38
N ILE A 25 4.18 10.85 3.37
CA ILE A 25 3.79 9.48 3.72
C ILE A 25 4.42 8.99 5.02
N ASN A 26 5.62 9.45 5.35
CA ASN A 26 6.38 8.88 6.46
C ASN A 26 5.83 9.36 7.82
N PRO A 27 5.42 8.43 8.72
CA PRO A 27 5.03 8.81 10.07
C PRO A 27 6.25 9.23 10.90
N LYS A 28 6.02 9.95 12.00
CA LYS A 28 7.08 10.28 12.97
C LYS A 28 7.78 8.99 13.45
N GLY A 29 9.09 8.89 13.22
CA GLY A 29 9.87 7.68 13.54
C GLY A 29 9.89 6.58 12.48
N GLY A 30 9.22 6.78 11.33
CA GLY A 30 9.17 5.84 10.21
C GLY A 30 8.25 4.64 10.43
N ILE A 31 8.14 3.80 9.39
CA ILE A 31 7.29 2.61 9.41
C ILE A 31 7.99 1.49 10.18
N ILE A 32 7.31 0.93 11.19
CA ILE A 32 7.83 -0.17 12.03
C ILE A 32 8.32 -1.32 11.16
N LYS A 33 9.55 -1.81 11.40
CA LYS A 33 10.20 -2.93 10.67
C LYS A 33 10.42 -2.67 9.17
N TYR A 34 10.22 -1.44 8.69
CA TYR A 34 10.56 -1.03 7.33
C TYR A 34 11.64 0.06 7.35
N GLY A 35 11.33 1.20 7.96
CA GLY A 35 12.13 2.42 7.91
C GLY A 35 11.33 3.59 7.33
N LYS A 36 12.05 4.60 6.82
CA LYS A 36 11.46 5.66 6.00
C LYS A 36 11.40 5.21 4.54
N ILE A 37 10.37 5.63 3.82
CA ILE A 37 10.24 5.48 2.37
C ILE A 37 10.99 6.64 1.72
N SER A 38 11.97 6.35 0.86
CA SER A 38 12.88 7.34 0.26
C SER A 38 12.75 7.45 -1.28
N GLY A 39 11.52 7.45 -1.80
CA GLY A 39 11.26 7.51 -3.23
C GLY A 39 9.79 7.22 -3.55
N ASP A 40 9.53 6.88 -4.81
CA ASP A 40 8.17 6.67 -5.32
C ASP A 40 7.42 5.62 -4.51
N TYR A 41 6.18 5.96 -4.16
CA TYR A 41 5.32 5.09 -3.38
C TYR A 41 3.92 5.03 -3.94
N LEU A 42 3.24 3.95 -3.57
CA LEU A 42 1.88 3.66 -3.92
C LEU A 42 1.07 3.43 -2.65
N LEU A 43 0.01 4.22 -2.47
CA LEU A 43 -1.01 3.94 -1.48
C LEU A 43 -2.08 3.05 -2.08
N VAL A 44 -2.27 1.88 -1.50
CA VAL A 44 -3.27 0.89 -1.91
C VAL A 44 -4.31 0.74 -0.81
N LEU A 45 -5.58 0.66 -1.20
CA LEU A 45 -6.68 0.46 -0.28
C LEU A 45 -6.61 -0.95 0.35
N GLY A 46 -6.56 -1.00 1.68
CA GLY A 46 -6.61 -2.24 2.46
C GLY A 46 -5.24 -2.91 2.64
N SER A 47 -5.24 -4.24 2.77
CA SER A 47 -4.04 -5.05 3.01
C SER A 47 -3.49 -5.69 1.72
N ILE A 48 -2.23 -6.11 1.78
CA ILE A 48 -1.53 -6.86 0.72
C ILE A 48 -0.90 -8.11 1.36
N PRO A 49 -0.92 -9.28 0.69
CA PRO A 49 -0.36 -10.50 1.23
C PRO A 49 1.17 -10.40 1.34
N GLY A 50 1.68 -10.75 2.52
CA GLY A 50 3.11 -10.76 2.80
C GLY A 50 3.47 -9.89 3.99
N THR A 51 4.72 -10.02 4.43
CA THR A 51 5.29 -9.19 5.49
C THR A 51 5.87 -7.90 4.91
N LYS A 52 6.10 -6.90 5.76
CA LYS A 52 6.83 -5.67 5.41
C LYS A 52 8.19 -6.04 4.77
N LYS A 53 8.67 -5.24 3.81
CA LYS A 53 9.87 -5.47 2.98
C LYS A 53 9.78 -6.62 1.95
N ARG A 54 8.69 -7.39 1.89
CA ARG A 54 8.52 -8.39 0.83
C ARG A 54 8.26 -7.71 -0.51
N LEU A 55 8.98 -8.15 -1.55
CA LEU A 55 8.71 -7.72 -2.92
C LEU A 55 7.31 -8.17 -3.35
N ILE A 56 6.53 -7.24 -3.87
CA ILE A 56 5.19 -7.47 -4.38
C ILE A 56 5.18 -7.09 -5.86
N ARG A 57 4.66 -7.98 -6.70
CA ARG A 57 4.50 -7.72 -8.14
C ARG A 57 3.11 -7.17 -8.42
N MET A 58 3.03 -5.92 -8.85
CA MET A 58 1.79 -5.31 -9.32
C MET A 58 1.55 -5.66 -10.80
N ARG A 59 0.29 -5.81 -11.18
CA ARG A 59 -0.12 -6.10 -12.56
C ARG A 59 -1.44 -5.44 -12.87
N LYS A 60 -1.64 -5.03 -14.13
CA LYS A 60 -2.94 -4.56 -14.62
C LYS A 60 -4.03 -5.62 -14.41
N THR A 61 -5.23 -5.15 -14.14
CA THR A 61 -6.40 -6.01 -13.89
C THR A 61 -6.80 -6.74 -15.18
N ILE A 62 -6.94 -8.08 -15.13
CA ILE A 62 -7.47 -8.86 -16.27
C ILE A 62 -8.98 -8.65 -16.43
N ARG A 63 -9.70 -8.56 -15.32
CA ARG A 63 -11.17 -8.56 -15.29
C ARG A 63 -11.67 -7.19 -14.83
N PRO A 64 -11.75 -6.17 -15.70
CA PRO A 64 -12.21 -4.85 -15.31
C PRO A 64 -13.69 -4.89 -14.87
N GLN A 65 -13.99 -4.28 -13.73
CA GLN A 65 -15.35 -4.09 -13.24
C GLN A 65 -15.98 -2.90 -13.97
N LYS A 66 -17.09 -3.10 -14.70
CA LYS A 66 -17.76 -2.03 -15.47
C LYS A 66 -18.28 -0.89 -14.59
N SER A 67 -18.64 -1.20 -13.35
CA SER A 67 -19.12 -0.24 -12.35
C SER A 67 -18.00 0.53 -11.65
N PHE A 68 -16.73 0.19 -11.88
CA PHE A 68 -15.63 0.84 -11.18
C PHE A 68 -15.32 2.19 -11.83
N GLU A 69 -15.51 3.25 -11.05
CA GLU A 69 -15.16 4.60 -11.47
C GLU A 69 -13.64 4.77 -11.54
N ILE A 70 -13.14 5.17 -12.71
CA ILE A 70 -11.71 5.41 -12.98
C ILE A 70 -11.22 6.71 -12.32
N LYS A 71 -12.11 7.46 -11.66
CA LYS A 71 -11.77 8.73 -11.01
C LYS A 71 -10.79 8.51 -9.86
N SER A 72 -9.79 9.40 -9.78
CA SER A 72 -8.89 9.46 -8.64
C SER A 72 -9.70 9.76 -7.37
N PRO A 73 -9.55 8.97 -6.30
CA PRO A 73 -10.17 9.31 -5.03
C PRO A 73 -9.57 10.61 -4.48
N GLU A 74 -10.39 11.41 -3.83
CA GLU A 74 -9.93 12.60 -3.11
C GLU A 74 -9.48 12.18 -1.70
N ILE A 75 -8.24 12.52 -1.35
CA ILE A 75 -7.66 12.19 -0.05
C ILE A 75 -7.65 13.46 0.78
N THR A 76 -8.48 13.50 1.82
CA THR A 76 -8.58 14.66 2.72
C THR A 76 -7.50 14.65 3.80
N TYR A 77 -7.13 13.46 4.30
CA TYR A 77 -6.19 13.33 5.41
C TYR A 77 -5.39 12.03 5.34
N ILE A 78 -4.10 12.13 5.64
CA ILE A 78 -3.18 10.99 5.83
C ILE A 78 -2.58 11.09 7.23
N SER A 79 -2.80 10.07 8.05
CA SER A 79 -2.21 10.03 9.38
C SER A 79 -0.70 9.81 9.32
N ARG A 80 0.05 10.73 9.93
CA ARG A 80 1.52 10.66 10.12
C ARG A 80 1.91 10.42 11.58
N GLU A 81 0.96 10.01 12.40
CA GLU A 81 1.22 9.65 13.79
C GLU A 81 2.19 8.47 13.87
N SER A 82 3.01 8.45 14.93
CA SER A 82 3.93 7.34 15.16
C SER A 82 3.15 6.04 15.30
N GLN A 83 3.58 5.00 14.58
CA GLN A 83 3.03 3.65 14.73
C GLN A 83 3.58 2.94 15.97
N GLN A 84 4.60 3.51 16.61
CA GLN A 84 5.21 2.96 17.82
C GLN A 84 4.25 3.11 19.00
N ARG A 85 4.40 2.27 20.03
CA ARG A 85 3.56 2.33 21.22
C ARG A 85 3.58 3.75 21.79
N LYS A 86 2.42 4.23 22.25
CA LYS A 86 2.31 5.45 23.06
C LYS A 86 3.05 5.26 24.38
#